data_AF-A0A925SVV2-F1
#
_entry.id   AF-A0A925SVV2-F1
#
_cell.length_a   1.000
_cell.length_b   1.000
_cell.length_c   1.000
_cell.angle_alpha   90.00
_cell.angle_beta   90.00
_cell.angle_gamma   90.00
#
_symmetry.space_group_name_H-M   'P 1'
#
loop_
_entity.id
_entity.type
_entity.pdbx_description
1 polymer ?
#
loop_
_entity_poly.entity_id
_entity_poly.type
_entity_poly.pdbx_seq_one_letter_code
_entity_poly.pdbx_strand_id
1 'polypeptide(L)'
;GSIDTAEGPRNGDAHELSGASNVAAAYEDVNPYLLAMPASPHLAARAEGVTIAPERIVRAYERLAARSDVIIVEGAGGWYAPISATGTMADIAQKMYERLAPSGFPLSILLVVGMRLGCLNHALLTCEAIRARGLPFAGWIANKLQAEMPLVRENIDTLTSRFGAPPVAVVPAGVGASGMGPPSWAMQAVDSLVSL
;
A
#
# COMPACT_ATOMS: atom_id res chain seq x y z
N GLY A 1 -2.23 14.57 -4.63
CA GLY A 1 -1.07 15.47 -4.58
C GLY A 1 -0.13 15.15 -5.72
N SER A 2 0.22 16.15 -6.52
CA SER A 2 1.23 16.04 -7.58
C SER A 2 2.45 16.93 -7.30
N ILE A 3 3.58 16.51 -7.84
CA ILE A 3 4.85 17.23 -7.94
C ILE A 3 5.18 17.44 -9.42
N ASP A 4 5.94 18.48 -9.72
CA ASP A 4 6.45 18.70 -11.07
C ASP A 4 7.76 17.92 -11.26
N THR A 5 7.86 17.19 -12.37
CA THR A 5 9.07 16.47 -12.76
C THR A 5 9.44 16.83 -14.20
N ALA A 6 10.64 16.44 -14.64
CA ALA A 6 11.07 16.66 -16.03
C ALA A 6 10.15 15.98 -17.07
N GLU A 7 9.39 14.97 -16.66
CA GLU A 7 8.48 14.20 -17.50
C GLU A 7 7.01 14.66 -17.37
N GLY A 8 6.78 15.79 -16.69
CA GLY A 8 5.47 16.32 -16.37
C GLY A 8 5.02 16.03 -14.93
N PRO A 9 3.75 16.31 -14.60
CA PRO A 9 3.22 16.11 -13.26
C PRO A 9 3.22 14.63 -12.86
N ARG A 10 3.67 14.33 -11.64
CA ARG A 10 3.70 12.99 -11.04
C ARG A 10 3.19 13.04 -9.60
N ASN A 11 2.66 11.96 -9.07
CA ASN A 11 2.52 11.75 -7.64
C ASN A 11 3.88 11.33 -7.07
N GLY A 12 4.28 11.91 -5.93
CA GLY A 12 5.59 11.67 -5.32
C GLY A 12 5.80 10.19 -4.98
N ASP A 13 4.86 9.58 -4.27
CA ASP A 13 4.94 8.18 -3.85
C ASP A 13 4.97 7.24 -5.07
N ALA A 14 4.10 7.44 -6.06
CA ALA A 14 4.10 6.65 -7.29
C ALA A 14 5.39 6.82 -8.12
N HIS A 15 6.04 7.98 -8.05
CA HIS A 15 7.33 8.20 -8.69
C HIS A 15 8.45 7.43 -7.98
N GLU A 16 8.45 7.42 -6.64
CA GLU A 16 9.38 6.60 -5.85
C GLU A 16 9.16 5.09 -6.09
N LEU A 17 7.90 4.63 -6.14
CA LEU A 17 7.56 3.24 -6.49
C LEU A 17 8.07 2.86 -7.88
N SER A 18 7.96 3.77 -8.86
CA SER A 18 8.49 3.54 -10.21
C SER A 18 10.01 3.41 -10.20
N GLY A 19 10.71 4.24 -9.42
CA GLY A 19 12.17 4.18 -9.27
C GLY A 19 12.67 2.95 -8.51
N ALA A 20 11.85 2.38 -7.63
CA ALA A 20 12.15 1.14 -6.91
C ALA A 20 11.81 -0.14 -7.72
N SER A 21 11.07 0.00 -8.82
CA SER A 21 10.67 -1.13 -9.67
C SER A 21 11.81 -1.54 -10.62
N ASN A 22 11.93 -2.85 -10.86
CA ASN A 22 12.80 -3.40 -11.91
C ASN A 22 12.06 -3.62 -13.24
N VAL A 23 10.75 -3.35 -13.30
CA VAL A 23 9.93 -3.49 -14.51
C VAL A 23 9.62 -2.10 -15.06
N ALA A 24 10.04 -1.84 -16.31
CA ALA A 24 9.70 -0.60 -17.00
C ALA A 24 8.19 -0.58 -17.33
N ALA A 25 7.44 0.30 -16.67
CA ALA A 25 6.00 0.46 -16.85
C ALA A 25 5.64 1.87 -17.34
N ALA A 26 4.53 1.97 -18.07
CA ALA A 26 3.96 3.27 -18.41
C ALA A 26 3.45 3.94 -17.11
N TYR A 27 3.69 5.24 -16.96
CA TYR A 27 3.36 5.93 -15.71
C TYR A 27 1.86 5.88 -15.39
N GLU A 28 1.02 5.95 -16.41
CA GLU A 28 -0.43 5.82 -16.33
C GLU A 28 -0.91 4.42 -15.88
N ASP A 29 -0.05 3.40 -15.96
CA ASP A 29 -0.32 2.08 -15.39
C ASP A 29 0.08 2.02 -13.92
N VAL A 30 1.19 2.68 -13.55
CA VAL A 30 1.63 2.79 -12.14
C VAL A 30 0.69 3.68 -11.33
N ASN A 31 0.28 4.81 -11.89
CA ASN A 31 -0.63 5.78 -11.28
C ASN A 31 -1.77 6.15 -12.25
N PRO A 32 -2.83 5.33 -12.32
CA PRO A 32 -3.93 5.55 -13.26
C PRO A 32 -4.76 6.80 -12.95
N TYR A 33 -4.66 7.36 -11.74
CA TYR A 33 -5.35 8.58 -11.33
C TYR A 33 -4.40 9.54 -10.62
N LEU A 34 -3.80 10.45 -11.40
CA LEU A 34 -3.08 11.58 -10.84
C LEU A 34 -4.06 12.71 -10.52
N LEU A 35 -4.28 12.96 -9.23
CA LEU A 35 -5.04 14.11 -8.73
C LEU A 35 -4.08 15.11 -8.09
N ALA A 36 -4.11 16.35 -8.54
CA ALA A 36 -3.18 17.39 -8.09
C ALA A 36 -3.45 17.78 -6.62
N MET A 37 -4.71 17.87 -6.23
CA MET A 37 -5.10 18.31 -4.89
C MET A 37 -4.62 17.33 -3.80
N PRO A 38 -3.95 17.79 -2.74
CA PRO A 38 -3.53 16.96 -1.60
C PRO A 38 -4.69 16.79 -0.61
N ALA A 39 -5.75 16.11 -1.05
CA ALA A 39 -6.93 15.83 -0.24
C ALA A 39 -7.32 14.35 -0.36
N SER A 40 -8.30 13.91 0.44
CA SER A 40 -8.87 12.57 0.30
C SER A 40 -9.34 12.33 -1.14
N PRO A 41 -9.20 11.12 -1.71
CA PRO A 41 -9.40 10.88 -3.15
C PRO A 41 -10.72 11.42 -3.71
N HIS A 42 -11.85 11.21 -3.01
CA HIS A 42 -13.15 11.72 -3.47
C HIS A 42 -13.25 13.25 -3.56
N LEU A 43 -12.59 14.00 -2.65
CA LEU A 43 -12.60 15.46 -2.66
C LEU A 43 -11.74 16.01 -3.79
N ALA A 44 -10.54 15.46 -3.95
CA ALA A 44 -9.64 15.83 -5.03
C ALA A 44 -10.27 15.53 -6.40
N ALA A 45 -10.84 14.34 -6.56
CA ALA A 45 -11.53 13.94 -7.79
C ALA A 45 -12.71 14.88 -8.10
N ARG A 46 -13.53 15.21 -7.10
CA ARG A 46 -14.66 16.15 -7.27
C ARG A 46 -14.18 17.56 -7.66
N ALA A 47 -13.12 18.06 -7.03
CA ALA A 47 -12.58 19.38 -7.34
C ALA A 47 -12.03 19.47 -8.77
N GLU A 48 -11.51 18.36 -9.28
CA GLU A 48 -10.88 18.27 -10.61
C GLU A 48 -11.85 17.74 -11.69
N GLY A 49 -13.13 17.50 -11.36
CA GLY A 49 -14.12 16.98 -12.30
C GLY A 49 -13.84 15.53 -12.76
N VAL A 50 -13.05 14.78 -11.98
CA VAL A 50 -12.63 13.41 -12.29
C VAL A 50 -13.55 12.41 -11.57
N THR A 51 -13.89 11.31 -12.25
CA THR A 51 -14.53 10.15 -11.63
C THR A 51 -13.52 9.00 -11.52
N ILE A 52 -13.29 8.52 -10.28
CA ILE A 52 -12.46 7.36 -10.02
C ILE A 52 -13.28 6.10 -10.31
N ALA A 53 -12.92 5.39 -11.38
CA ALA A 53 -13.54 4.15 -11.81
C ALA A 53 -12.62 2.97 -11.45
N PRO A 54 -13.02 2.07 -10.53
CA PRO A 54 -12.21 0.91 -10.16
C PRO A 54 -11.76 0.04 -11.34
N GLU A 55 -12.58 -0.07 -12.38
CA GLU A 55 -12.28 -0.80 -13.61
C GLU A 55 -11.04 -0.28 -14.33
N ARG A 56 -10.76 1.03 -14.26
CA ARG A 56 -9.53 1.58 -14.83
C ARG A 56 -8.30 1.08 -14.08
N ILE A 57 -8.39 1.00 -12.75
CA ILE A 57 -7.32 0.51 -11.88
C ILE A 57 -7.08 -0.98 -12.12
N VAL A 58 -8.15 -1.79 -12.20
CA VAL A 58 -8.04 -3.22 -12.51
C VAL A 58 -7.34 -3.44 -13.85
N ARG A 59 -7.73 -2.71 -14.91
CA ARG A 59 -7.07 -2.85 -16.22
C ARG A 59 -5.60 -2.42 -16.22
N ALA A 60 -5.25 -1.40 -15.43
CA ALA A 60 -3.85 -0.99 -15.26
C ALA A 60 -3.04 -2.10 -14.58
N TYR A 61 -3.59 -2.67 -13.50
CA TYR A 61 -3.01 -3.83 -12.84
C TYR A 61 -2.82 -5.01 -13.80
N GLU A 62 -3.83 -5.37 -14.60
CA GLU A 62 -3.74 -6.49 -15.56
C GLU A 62 -2.60 -6.30 -16.57
N ARG A 63 -2.39 -5.07 -17.06
CA ARG A 63 -1.26 -4.76 -17.95
C ARG A 63 0.09 -4.91 -17.27
N LEU A 64 0.19 -4.52 -16.00
CA LEU A 64 1.40 -4.74 -15.19
C LEU A 64 1.60 -6.23 -14.90
N ALA A 65 0.54 -6.96 -14.58
CA ALA A 65 0.60 -8.38 -14.22
C ALA A 65 1.09 -9.25 -15.39
N ALA A 66 0.81 -8.86 -16.63
CA ALA A 66 1.31 -9.54 -17.82
C ALA A 66 2.84 -9.51 -17.98
N ARG A 67 3.55 -8.72 -17.17
CA ARG A 67 5.01 -8.50 -17.26
C ARG A 67 5.75 -8.53 -15.93
N SER A 68 5.06 -8.93 -14.86
CA SER A 68 5.59 -8.91 -13.51
C SER A 68 5.20 -10.18 -12.78
N ASP A 69 6.16 -10.84 -12.15
CA ASP A 69 5.90 -12.00 -11.29
C ASP A 69 5.26 -11.58 -9.95
N VAL A 70 5.61 -10.38 -9.48
CA VAL A 70 5.13 -9.79 -8.23
C VAL A 70 4.74 -8.33 -8.46
N ILE A 71 3.61 -7.91 -7.91
CA ILE A 71 3.13 -6.53 -7.95
C ILE A 71 2.74 -6.10 -6.54
N ILE A 72 3.30 -4.97 -6.10
CA ILE A 72 2.87 -4.28 -4.89
C ILE A 72 1.94 -3.14 -5.30
N VAL A 73 0.74 -3.12 -4.71
CA VAL A 73 -0.28 -2.09 -4.98
C VAL A 73 -0.44 -1.23 -3.73
N GLU A 74 -0.18 0.07 -3.86
CA GLU A 74 -0.45 1.04 -2.81
C GLU A 74 -1.78 1.76 -3.09
N GLY A 75 -2.62 1.90 -2.06
CA GLY A 75 -3.82 2.73 -2.12
C GLY A 75 -3.51 4.21 -1.90
N ALA A 76 -4.52 5.08 -1.96
CA ALA A 76 -4.38 6.48 -1.60
C ALA A 76 -5.10 6.79 -0.28
N GLY A 77 -4.33 6.90 0.81
CA GLY A 77 -4.85 7.06 2.16
C GLY A 77 -5.11 5.71 2.87
N GLY A 78 -5.97 5.72 3.88
CA GLY A 78 -6.29 4.53 4.68
C GLY A 78 -7.32 3.58 4.04
N TRP A 79 -7.56 2.45 4.69
CA TRP A 79 -8.49 1.39 4.24
C TRP A 79 -9.88 1.89 3.85
N TYR A 80 -10.45 2.81 4.63
CA TYR A 80 -11.76 3.43 4.36
C TYR A 80 -11.67 4.84 3.78
N ALA A 81 -10.54 5.21 3.18
CA ALA A 81 -10.45 6.47 2.46
C ALA A 81 -11.52 6.51 1.34
N PRO A 82 -12.39 7.52 1.30
CA PRO A 82 -13.44 7.56 0.30
C PRO A 82 -12.89 7.91 -1.08
N ILE A 83 -13.35 7.16 -2.08
CA ILE A 83 -13.03 7.37 -3.50
C ILE A 83 -14.19 7.99 -4.28
N SER A 84 -15.40 7.90 -3.73
CA SER A 84 -16.63 8.48 -4.24
C SER A 84 -17.57 8.79 -3.07
N ALA A 85 -18.80 9.21 -3.36
CA ALA A 85 -19.81 9.45 -2.33
C ALA A 85 -20.24 8.18 -1.58
N THR A 86 -20.09 7.00 -2.20
CA THR A 86 -20.60 5.72 -1.67
C THR A 86 -19.54 4.64 -1.55
N GLY A 87 -18.33 4.87 -2.06
CA GLY A 87 -17.27 3.87 -2.14
C GLY A 87 -15.97 4.32 -1.48
N THR A 88 -15.18 3.33 -1.08
CA THR A 88 -13.91 3.48 -0.37
C THR A 88 -12.78 2.67 -1.02
N MET A 89 -11.55 2.85 -0.56
CA MET A 89 -10.40 2.03 -0.96
C MET A 89 -10.62 0.53 -0.72
N ALA A 90 -11.31 0.16 0.36
CA ALA A 90 -11.71 -1.22 0.62
C ALA A 90 -12.57 -1.80 -0.52
N ASP A 91 -13.41 -1.00 -1.16
CA ASP A 91 -14.24 -1.47 -2.28
C ASP A 91 -13.42 -1.65 -3.57
N ILE A 92 -12.34 -0.88 -3.77
CA ILE A 92 -11.36 -1.15 -4.84
C ILE A 92 -10.63 -2.47 -4.57
N ALA A 93 -10.12 -2.66 -3.35
CA ALA A 93 -9.42 -3.89 -2.97
C ALA A 93 -10.30 -5.13 -3.15
N GLN A 94 -11.56 -5.06 -2.72
CA GLN A 94 -12.55 -6.12 -2.91
C GLN A 94 -12.75 -6.46 -4.40
N LYS A 95 -12.94 -5.44 -5.23
CA LYS A 95 -13.17 -5.61 -6.66
C LYS A 95 -11.95 -6.16 -7.38
N MET A 96 -10.75 -5.74 -6.99
CA MET A 96 -9.50 -6.33 -7.49
C MET A 96 -9.39 -7.79 -7.09
N TYR A 97 -9.62 -8.13 -5.82
CA TYR A 97 -9.61 -9.51 -5.35
C TYR A 97 -10.56 -10.41 -6.16
N GLU A 98 -11.81 -9.98 -6.33
CA GLU A 98 -12.82 -10.74 -7.10
C GLU A 98 -12.43 -10.92 -8.57
N ARG A 99 -11.79 -9.91 -9.17
CA ARG A 99 -11.35 -9.96 -10.57
C ARG A 99 -10.12 -10.84 -10.78
N LEU A 100 -9.23 -10.90 -9.80
CA LEU A 100 -7.95 -11.60 -9.88
C LEU A 100 -7.99 -13.02 -9.30
N ALA A 101 -8.97 -13.35 -8.46
CA ALA A 101 -9.11 -14.69 -7.92
C ALA A 101 -9.14 -15.81 -9.01
N PRO A 102 -9.80 -15.64 -10.18
CA PRO A 102 -9.79 -16.66 -11.23
C PRO A 102 -8.44 -16.84 -11.94
N SER A 103 -7.53 -15.85 -11.88
CA SER A 103 -6.23 -15.92 -12.57
C SER A 103 -5.14 -16.63 -11.77
N GLY A 104 -5.45 -17.11 -10.56
CA GLY A 104 -4.48 -17.77 -9.68
C GLY A 104 -3.55 -16.81 -8.94
N PHE A 105 -3.76 -15.50 -9.07
CA PHE A 105 -3.04 -14.44 -8.36
C PHE A 105 -3.99 -13.67 -7.41
N PRO A 106 -4.41 -14.27 -6.28
CA PRO A 106 -5.32 -13.59 -5.37
C PRO A 106 -4.63 -12.37 -4.74
N LEU A 107 -5.32 -11.23 -4.77
CA LEU A 107 -4.89 -10.05 -4.01
C LEU A 107 -4.92 -10.37 -2.52
N SER A 108 -3.80 -10.15 -1.83
CA SER A 108 -3.71 -10.28 -0.37
C SER A 108 -3.29 -8.96 0.27
N ILE A 109 -3.80 -8.68 1.46
CA ILE A 109 -3.59 -7.41 2.15
C ILE A 109 -2.39 -7.48 3.09
N LEU A 110 -1.46 -6.55 2.92
CA LEU A 110 -0.34 -6.30 3.82
C LEU A 110 -0.56 -4.99 4.58
N LEU A 111 -0.53 -5.04 5.91
CA LEU A 111 -0.75 -3.86 6.76
C LEU A 111 0.57 -3.26 7.23
N VAL A 112 0.83 -2.00 6.90
CA VAL A 112 1.97 -1.26 7.48
C VAL A 112 1.54 -0.55 8.76
N VAL A 113 2.17 -0.90 9.88
CA VAL A 113 1.89 -0.31 11.20
C VAL A 113 3.02 0.61 11.60
N GLY A 114 2.74 1.91 11.61
CA GLY A 114 3.65 2.90 12.19
C GLY A 114 3.74 2.74 13.70
N MET A 115 4.92 2.40 14.21
CA MET A 115 5.19 2.19 15.64
C MET A 115 5.22 3.54 16.36
N ARG A 116 4.11 3.87 17.00
CA ARG A 116 3.88 5.07 17.82
C ARG A 116 2.74 4.85 18.81
N LEU A 117 2.54 5.78 19.75
CA LEU A 117 1.37 5.72 20.64
C LEU A 117 0.07 5.69 19.83
N GLY A 118 -0.85 4.79 20.21
CA GLY A 118 -2.10 4.52 19.51
C GLY A 118 -2.03 3.50 18.36
N CYS A 119 -0.83 2.99 18.01
CA CYS A 119 -0.69 2.02 16.91
C CYS A 119 -1.48 0.74 17.13
N LEU A 120 -1.55 0.22 18.37
CA LEU A 120 -2.31 -0.99 18.68
C LEU A 120 -3.79 -0.85 18.29
N ASN A 121 -4.43 0.25 18.69
CA ASN A 121 -5.82 0.51 18.36
C ASN A 121 -6.05 0.57 16.85
N HIS A 122 -5.26 1.38 16.13
CA HIS A 122 -5.41 1.53 14.69
C HIS A 122 -5.15 0.23 13.94
N ALA A 123 -4.12 -0.52 14.33
CA ALA A 123 -3.76 -1.76 13.66
C ALA A 123 -4.83 -2.85 13.87
N LEU A 124 -5.37 -2.97 15.08
CA LEU A 124 -6.44 -3.93 15.38
C LEU A 124 -7.75 -3.58 14.67
N LEU A 125 -8.17 -2.30 14.71
CA LEU A 125 -9.38 -1.84 14.00
C LEU A 125 -9.25 -2.04 12.48
N THR A 126 -8.07 -1.77 11.92
CA THR A 126 -7.83 -1.95 10.48
C THR A 126 -7.84 -3.42 10.11
N CYS A 127 -7.21 -4.28 10.92
CA CYS A 127 -7.22 -5.73 10.69
C CYS A 127 -8.64 -6.32 10.77
N GLU A 128 -9.45 -5.88 11.74
CA GLU A 128 -10.86 -6.27 11.84
C GLU A 128 -11.64 -5.84 10.59
N ALA A 129 -11.45 -4.59 10.14
CA ALA A 129 -12.09 -4.07 8.92
C ALA A 129 -11.69 -4.83 7.64
N ILE A 130 -10.44 -5.26 7.52
CA ILE A 130 -9.97 -6.11 6.42
C ILE A 130 -10.64 -7.48 6.48
N ARG A 131 -10.59 -8.14 7.65
CA ARG A 131 -11.17 -9.47 7.86
C ARG A 131 -12.68 -9.50 7.65
N ALA A 132 -13.39 -8.43 8.04
CA ALA A 132 -14.82 -8.29 7.84
C ALA A 132 -15.23 -8.28 6.36
N ARG A 133 -14.32 -7.93 5.45
CA ARG A 133 -14.53 -8.00 3.99
C ARG A 133 -14.21 -9.39 3.41
N GLY A 134 -13.71 -10.32 4.21
CA GLY A 134 -13.32 -11.65 3.76
C GLY A 134 -12.07 -11.67 2.87
N LEU A 135 -11.28 -10.59 2.88
CA LEU A 135 -10.06 -10.49 2.09
C LEU A 135 -8.89 -11.20 2.79
N PRO A 136 -8.00 -11.88 2.03
CA PRO A 136 -6.83 -12.52 2.61
C PRO A 136 -5.92 -11.49 3.28
N PHE A 137 -5.43 -11.83 4.47
CA PHE A 137 -4.46 -11.02 5.21
C PHE A 137 -3.09 -11.69 5.11
N ALA A 138 -2.23 -11.17 4.25
CA ALA A 138 -0.88 -11.71 4.02
C ALA A 138 0.02 -11.50 5.26
N GLY A 139 -0.18 -10.40 5.98
CA GLY A 139 0.60 -10.10 7.17
C GLY A 139 0.71 -8.61 7.42
N TRP A 140 1.76 -8.23 8.13
CA TRP A 140 1.98 -6.85 8.53
C TRP A 140 3.46 -6.48 8.63
N ILE A 141 3.75 -5.19 8.51
CA ILE A 141 5.08 -4.61 8.65
C ILE A 141 5.07 -3.70 9.87
N ALA A 142 6.08 -3.83 10.73
CA ALA A 142 6.33 -2.88 11.81
C ALA A 142 7.26 -1.77 11.31
N ASN A 143 6.75 -0.54 11.16
CA ASN A 143 7.52 0.60 10.70
C ASN A 143 7.91 1.52 11.86
N LYS A 144 9.19 1.55 12.23
CA LYS A 144 9.69 2.45 13.30
C LYS A 144 9.83 3.86 12.75
N LEU A 145 8.93 4.76 13.16
CA LEU A 145 8.89 6.14 12.65
C LEU A 145 10.00 7.03 13.24
N GLN A 146 10.42 6.73 14.46
CA GLN A 146 11.42 7.48 15.21
C GLN A 146 12.36 6.52 15.93
N ALA A 147 13.59 6.97 16.22
CA ALA A 147 14.62 6.11 16.81
C ALA A 147 14.20 5.55 18.18
N GLU A 148 13.48 6.36 18.96
CA GLU A 148 13.04 5.96 20.30
C GLU A 148 11.52 5.93 20.39
N MET A 149 10.98 4.74 20.63
CA MET A 149 9.62 4.53 21.10
C MET A 149 9.68 3.65 22.34
N PRO A 150 9.16 4.11 23.49
CA PRO A 150 9.06 3.27 24.68
C PRO A 150 8.30 1.98 24.35
N LEU A 151 8.86 0.86 24.82
CA LEU A 151 8.24 -0.46 24.71
C LEU A 151 7.89 -0.88 23.27
N VAL A 152 8.70 -0.49 22.29
CA VAL A 152 8.45 -0.84 20.88
C VAL A 152 8.39 -2.34 20.65
N ARG A 153 9.23 -3.11 21.38
CA ARG A 153 9.28 -4.57 21.28
C ARG A 153 8.00 -5.19 21.82
N GLU A 154 7.55 -4.74 22.98
CA GLU A 154 6.34 -5.22 23.64
C GLU A 154 5.09 -4.89 22.82
N ASN A 155 5.08 -3.74 22.13
CA ASN A 155 4.01 -3.42 21.17
C ASN A 155 4.03 -4.37 19.96
N ILE A 156 5.21 -4.71 19.43
CA ILE A 156 5.35 -5.70 18.35
C ILE A 156 4.89 -7.08 18.82
N ASP A 157 5.27 -7.51 20.02
CA ASP A 157 4.88 -8.80 20.61
C ASP A 157 3.36 -8.87 20.83
N THR A 158 2.76 -7.75 21.25
CA THR A 158 1.32 -7.61 21.40
C THR A 158 0.61 -7.78 20.05
N LEU A 159 1.05 -7.07 19.01
CA LEU A 159 0.48 -7.19 17.66
C LEU A 159 0.70 -8.58 17.07
N THR A 160 1.89 -9.16 17.26
CA THR A 160 2.20 -10.54 16.85
C THR A 160 1.20 -11.52 17.43
N SER A 161 0.93 -11.42 18.73
CA SER A 161 -0.04 -12.28 19.43
C SER A 161 -1.47 -12.06 18.93
N ARG A 162 -1.86 -10.83 18.61
CA ARG A 162 -3.22 -10.49 18.15
C ARG A 162 -3.47 -10.83 16.68
N PHE A 163 -2.44 -10.69 15.84
CA PHE A 163 -2.52 -11.03 14.42
C PHE A 163 -2.29 -12.51 14.16
N GLY A 164 -1.61 -13.22 15.08
CA GLY A 164 -1.31 -14.64 14.97
C GLY A 164 -0.05 -14.94 14.17
N ALA A 165 0.73 -13.92 13.81
CA ALA A 165 1.98 -14.04 13.06
C ALA A 165 2.92 -12.87 13.35
N PRO A 166 4.26 -13.09 13.36
CA PRO A 166 5.24 -12.01 13.48
C PRO A 166 5.13 -11.05 12.28
N PRO A 167 5.68 -9.83 12.38
CA PRO A 167 5.74 -8.94 11.23
C PRO A 167 6.64 -9.55 10.14
N VAL A 168 6.23 -9.37 8.88
CA VAL A 168 7.01 -9.76 7.69
C VAL A 168 8.35 -9.02 7.67
N ALA A 169 8.33 -7.76 8.13
CA ALA A 169 9.53 -6.96 8.27
C ALA A 169 9.40 -5.95 9.42
N VAL A 170 10.55 -5.59 9.98
CA VAL A 170 10.69 -4.47 10.93
C VAL A 170 11.56 -3.40 10.27
N VAL A 171 10.94 -2.32 9.80
CA VAL A 171 11.64 -1.20 9.16
C VAL A 171 12.27 -0.32 10.25
N PRO A 172 13.59 -0.07 10.20
CA PRO A 172 14.24 0.80 11.17
C PRO A 172 13.89 2.27 10.98
N ALA A 173 14.09 3.08 12.02
CA ALA A 173 13.88 4.51 11.93
C ALA A 173 14.96 5.19 11.10
N GLY A 174 14.61 6.32 10.48
CA GLY A 174 15.54 7.09 9.65
C GLY A 174 15.81 6.48 8.27
N VAL A 175 15.08 5.44 7.88
CA VAL A 175 15.07 4.97 6.50
C VAL A 175 14.20 5.91 5.68
N GLY A 176 14.84 6.65 4.77
CA GLY A 176 14.20 7.32 3.64
C GLY A 176 14.82 6.82 2.34
N ALA A 177 14.34 7.32 1.20
CA ALA A 177 14.96 7.12 -0.11
C ALA A 177 16.36 7.77 -0.15
N SER A 178 17.33 7.14 0.52
CA SER A 178 18.74 7.44 0.38
C SER A 178 19.21 6.80 -0.93
N GLY A 179 19.95 7.53 -1.76
CA GLY A 179 20.44 7.05 -3.07
C GLY A 179 21.47 5.91 -2.98
N MET A 180 21.51 5.17 -1.87
CA MET A 180 22.22 3.91 -1.74
C MET A 180 21.26 2.76 -2.03
N GLY A 181 21.76 1.70 -2.65
CA GLY A 181 20.97 0.50 -2.94
C GLY A 181 20.26 -0.07 -1.70
N PRO A 182 19.26 -0.95 -1.89
CA PRO A 182 18.40 -1.41 -0.81
C PRO A 182 19.24 -2.03 0.32
N PRO A 183 19.06 -1.60 1.57
CA PRO A 183 19.77 -2.17 2.71
C PRO A 183 19.43 -3.65 2.87
N SER A 184 20.30 -4.43 3.51
CA SER A 184 20.12 -5.90 3.62
C SER A 184 18.80 -6.34 4.25
N TRP A 185 18.25 -5.56 5.18
CA TRP A 185 16.92 -5.83 5.76
C TRP A 185 15.79 -5.70 4.73
N ALA A 186 15.94 -4.83 3.72
CA ALA A 186 14.94 -4.65 2.66
C ALA A 186 14.92 -5.84 1.70
N MET A 187 16.08 -6.44 1.40
CA MET A 187 16.12 -7.67 0.59
C MET A 187 15.46 -8.85 1.31
N GLN A 188 15.72 -9.01 2.61
CA GLN A 188 15.04 -10.04 3.43
C GLN A 188 13.52 -9.82 3.51
N ALA A 189 13.09 -8.56 3.59
CA ALA A 189 11.66 -8.21 3.55
C ALA A 189 11.03 -8.59 2.21
N VAL A 190 11.72 -8.34 1.08
CA VAL A 190 11.25 -8.74 -0.25
C VAL A 190 11.11 -10.27 -0.35
N ASP A 191 12.12 -11.04 0.05
CA ASP A 191 12.04 -12.51 0.03
C ASP A 191 10.86 -13.03 0.87
N SER A 192 10.62 -12.38 2.01
CA SER A 192 9.50 -12.70 2.90
C SER A 192 8.15 -12.30 2.30
N LEU A 193 8.09 -11.28 1.43
CA LEU A 193 6.87 -10.86 0.74
C LEU A 193 6.55 -11.73 -0.48
N VAL A 194 7.57 -12.16 -1.23
CA VAL A 194 7.40 -13.04 -2.40
C VAL A 194 6.96 -14.46 -2.00
N SER A 195 7.18 -14.86 -0.75
CA SER A 195 6.80 -16.18 -0.23
C SER A 195 5.42 -16.24 0.43
N LEU A 196 4.68 -15.13 0.50
CA LEU A 196 3.29 -15.04 1.00
C LEU A 196 2.27 -15.40 -0.08
#